data_AF-A0A9D1F9M8-F1
#
_entry.id   AF-A0A9D1F9M8-F1
#
_cell.length_a   1.000
_cell.length_b   1.000
_cell.length_c   1.000
_cell.angle_alpha   90.00
_cell.angle_beta   90.00
_cell.angle_gamma   90.00
#
_symmetry.space_group_name_H-M   'P 1'
#
loop_
_entity.id
_entity.type
_entity.pdbx_description
1 polymer ?
#
loop_
_entity_poly.entity_id
_entity_poly.type
_entity_poly.pdbx_seq_one_letter_code
_entity_poly.pdbx_strand_id
1 'polypeptide(L)'
;MYNRYIPSADGSYICQPVAELPHLEGNASDNRPSNPPPRPAAASCLSRLLPSDLEADDILILLILLLLFLDQDGEADSTRALLAAAAFLILR
;
A
#
# COMPACT_ATOMS: atom_id res chain seq x y z
N MET A 1 5.80 28.57 4.53
CA MET A 1 6.09 27.11 4.47
C MET A 1 5.00 26.38 3.70
N TYR A 2 5.26 25.96 2.46
CA TYR A 2 4.37 25.08 1.70
C TYR A 2 5.15 23.86 1.20
N ASN A 3 4.42 22.75 1.01
CA ASN A 3 4.99 21.52 0.48
C ASN A 3 4.96 21.55 -1.05
N ARG A 4 6.09 21.25 -1.68
CA ARG A 4 6.18 21.01 -3.13
C ARG A 4 6.15 19.51 -3.38
N TYR A 5 5.25 19.06 -4.24
CA TYR A 5 5.19 17.68 -4.69
C TYR A 5 5.87 17.54 -6.03
N ILE A 6 6.85 16.64 -6.13
CA ILE A 6 7.59 16.37 -7.36
C ILE A 6 7.20 14.97 -7.85
N PRO A 7 6.71 14.84 -9.10
CA PRO A 7 6.37 13.54 -9.67
C PRO A 7 7.65 12.70 -9.89
N SER A 8 7.59 11.43 -9.52
CA SER A 8 8.65 10.44 -9.71
C SER A 8 8.29 9.48 -10.86
N ALA A 9 9.29 8.78 -11.40
CA ALA A 9 9.14 7.88 -12.54
C ALA A 9 8.24 6.66 -12.26
N ASP A 10 8.07 6.31 -10.99
CA ASP A 10 7.16 5.27 -10.49
C ASP A 10 5.72 5.78 -10.29
N GLY A 11 5.42 7.03 -10.69
CA GLY A 11 4.11 7.66 -10.52
C GLY A 11 3.82 8.13 -9.10
N SER A 12 4.77 7.98 -8.17
CA SER A 12 4.67 8.51 -6.82
C SER A 12 5.02 10.00 -6.77
N TYR A 13 4.67 10.68 -5.67
CA TYR A 13 5.02 12.08 -5.44
C TYR A 13 5.92 12.22 -4.23
N ILE A 14 7.07 12.86 -4.41
CA ILE A 14 8.01 13.18 -3.34
C ILE A 14 7.62 14.54 -2.76
N CYS A 15 7.29 14.56 -1.47
CA CYS A 15 7.02 15.79 -0.74
C CYS A 15 8.34 16.42 -0.32
N GLN A 16 8.65 17.59 -0.88
CA GLN A 16 9.79 18.41 -0.50
C GLN A 16 9.30 19.67 0.20
N PRO A 17 9.63 19.87 1.48
CA PRO A 17 9.33 21.12 2.15
C PRO A 17 10.18 22.22 1.52
N VAL A 18 9.53 23.20 0.88
CA VAL A 18 10.25 24.36 0.35
C VAL A 18 10.44 25.33 1.50
N ALA A 19 11.68 25.43 1.97
CA ALA A 19 12.07 26.53 2.84
C ALA A 19 11.86 27.82 2.07
N GLU A 20 10.96 28.66 2.58
CA GLU A 20 10.73 29.99 2.06
C GLU A 20 12.04 30.78 2.17
N LEU A 21 12.50 31.33 1.06
CA LEU A 21 13.80 32.01 0.93
C LEU A 21 13.89 33.09 2.03
N PRO A 22 14.98 33.13 2.82
CA PRO A 22 14.98 33.87 4.07
C PRO A 22 14.87 35.37 3.79
N HIS A 23 13.81 36.00 4.31
CA HIS A 23 13.98 37.34 4.80
C HIS A 23 15.01 37.26 5.93
N LEU A 24 16.12 37.98 5.71
CA LEU A 24 17.25 38.18 6.61
C LEU A 24 16.86 38.07 8.08
N GLU A 25 17.42 37.10 8.80
CA GLU A 25 18.05 37.29 10.12
C GLU A 25 18.51 35.96 10.74
N GLY A 26 19.77 35.95 11.19
CA GLY A 26 20.16 35.31 12.46
C GLY A 26 20.29 33.78 12.53
N ASN A 27 21.55 33.33 12.56
CA ASN A 27 22.08 32.24 13.40
C ASN A 27 21.16 31.07 13.78
N ALA A 28 21.47 29.87 13.26
CA ALA A 28 22.03 28.76 14.03
C ALA A 28 21.97 27.47 13.21
N SER A 29 23.10 26.75 13.15
CA SER A 29 23.15 25.33 12.81
C SER A 29 22.12 24.56 13.63
N ASP A 30 21.27 23.78 12.97
CA ASP A 30 20.65 22.63 13.62
C ASP A 30 20.46 21.50 12.59
N ASN A 31 21.53 20.72 12.42
CA ASN A 31 21.50 19.42 11.75
C ASN A 31 20.72 18.44 12.64
N ARG A 32 19.39 18.42 12.51
CA ARG A 32 18.57 17.36 13.10
C ARG A 32 18.22 16.34 12.02
N PRO A 33 18.57 15.04 12.18
CA PRO A 33 18.14 14.02 11.23
C PRO A 33 16.61 13.98 11.24
N SER A 34 16.03 14.28 10.08
CA SER A 34 14.59 14.25 9.84
C SER A 34 14.12 12.81 9.95
N ASN A 35 13.46 12.48 11.05
CA ASN A 35 12.78 11.21 11.20
C ASN A 35 11.79 11.08 10.01
N PRO A 36 11.80 9.98 9.23
CA PRO A 36 10.86 9.84 8.12
C PRO A 36 9.42 9.93 8.65
N PRO A 37 8.51 10.58 7.91
CA PRO A 37 7.11 10.67 8.34
C PRO A 37 6.56 9.25 8.52
N PRO A 38 5.79 8.98 9.60
CA PRO A 38 5.14 7.69 9.77
C PRO A 38 4.26 7.44 8.55
N ARG A 39 4.58 6.39 7.78
CA ARG A 39 3.76 5.94 6.65
C ARG A 39 2.31 5.77 7.12
N PRO A 40 1.30 6.17 6.32
CA PRO A 40 -0.09 5.98 6.68
C PRO A 40 -0.35 4.49 6.95
N ALA A 41 -0.82 4.20 8.16
CA ALA A 41 -1.01 2.85 8.69
C ALA A 41 -2.13 2.05 7.99
N ALA A 42 -2.84 2.65 7.02
CA ALA A 42 -3.94 2.00 6.29
C ALA A 42 -3.47 0.83 5.40
N ALA A 43 -2.20 0.81 4.99
CA ALA A 43 -1.63 -0.34 4.27
C ALA A 43 -1.39 -1.55 5.19
N SER A 44 -1.18 -1.33 6.50
CA SER A 44 -0.70 -2.36 7.44
C SER A 44 -1.72 -3.48 7.69
N CYS A 45 -3.02 -3.16 7.65
CA CYS A 45 -4.05 -4.18 7.85
C CYS A 45 -4.12 -5.17 6.68
N LEU A 46 -4.01 -4.67 5.44
CA LEU A 46 -3.98 -5.54 4.26
C LEU A 46 -2.64 -6.26 4.15
N SER A 47 -1.51 -5.62 4.50
CA SER A 47 -0.19 -6.28 4.54
C SER A 47 -0.08 -7.41 5.58
N ARG A 48 -0.94 -7.40 6.60
CA ARG A 48 -1.02 -8.49 7.61
C ARG A 48 -1.89 -9.65 7.16
N LEU A 49 -2.85 -9.41 6.27
CA LEU A 49 -3.81 -10.39 5.79
C LEU A 49 -3.38 -10.99 4.44
N LEU A 50 -2.69 -10.21 3.62
CA LEU A 50 -2.17 -10.63 2.32
C LEU A 50 -0.64 -10.67 2.42
N PRO A 51 0.00 -11.83 2.14
CA PRO A 51 1.44 -11.93 2.12
C PRO A 51 2.02 -10.86 1.18
N SER A 52 3.06 -10.19 1.64
CA SER A 52 3.67 -9.03 0.96
C SER A 52 4.31 -9.35 -0.39
N ASP A 53 4.28 -10.62 -0.78
CA ASP A 53 4.88 -11.19 -1.97
C ASP A 53 3.83 -11.54 -3.04
N LEU A 54 2.58 -11.09 -2.90
CA LEU A 54 1.52 -11.34 -3.89
C LEU A 54 1.71 -10.47 -5.14
N GLU A 55 1.94 -11.14 -6.28
CA GLU A 55 1.99 -10.50 -7.59
C GLU A 55 0.59 -10.06 -8.04
N ALA A 56 0.53 -9.13 -9.00
CA ALA A 56 -0.74 -8.63 -9.52
C ALA A 56 -1.61 -9.74 -10.14
N ASP A 57 -1.00 -10.77 -10.71
CA ASP A 57 -1.67 -11.95 -11.28
C ASP A 57 -2.44 -12.73 -10.20
N ASP A 58 -1.82 -12.93 -9.05
CA ASP A 58 -2.42 -13.61 -7.93
C ASP A 58 -3.56 -12.85 -7.27
N ILE A 59 -3.41 -11.53 -7.16
CA ILE A 59 -4.48 -10.67 -6.66
C ILE A 59 -5.70 -10.78 -7.58
N LEU A 60 -5.48 -10.86 -8.89
CA LEU A 60 -6.53 -11.05 -9.88
C LEU A 60 -7.21 -12.42 -9.71
N ILE A 61 -6.44 -13.50 -9.54
CA ILE A 61 -6.98 -14.85 -9.31
C ILE A 61 -7.80 -14.91 -8.01
N LEU A 62 -7.27 -14.32 -6.93
CA LEU A 62 -7.95 -14.26 -5.64
C LEU A 62 -9.24 -13.42 -5.72
N LEU A 63 -9.22 -12.32 -6.47
CA LEU A 63 -10.38 -11.48 -6.72
C LEU A 63 -11.46 -12.22 -7.52
N ILE A 64 -11.08 -12.99 -8.54
CA ILE A 64 -12.00 -13.82 -9.32
C ILE A 64 -12.65 -14.88 -8.43
N LEU A 65 -11.86 -15.59 -7.62
CA LEU A 65 -12.37 -16.58 -6.66
C LEU A 65 -13.33 -15.96 -5.63
N LEU A 66 -13.02 -14.75 -5.16
CA LEU A 66 -13.88 -14.00 -4.25
C LEU A 66 -15.20 -13.60 -4.91
N LEU A 67 -15.16 -13.06 -6.13
CA LEU A 67 -16.38 -12.74 -6.90
C LEU A 67 -17.23 -13.98 -7.13
N LEU A 68 -16.58 -15.10 -7.47
CA LEU A 68 -17.24 -16.38 -7.68
C LEU A 68 -17.90 -16.87 -6.38
N PHE A 69 -17.29 -16.64 -5.22
CA PHE A 69 -17.85 -16.94 -3.91
C PHE A 69 -19.08 -16.07 -3.57
N LEU A 70 -19.06 -14.77 -3.91
CA LEU A 70 -20.19 -13.86 -3.66
C LEU A 70 -21.41 -14.15 -4.53
N ASP A 71 -21.21 -14.75 -5.71
CA ASP A 71 -22.26 -15.07 -6.68
C ASP A 71 -22.97 -16.42 -6.43
N GLN A 72 -22.51 -17.22 -5.44
CA GLN A 72 -23.14 -18.52 -5.14
C GLN A 72 -24.31 -18.38 -4.15
N ASP A 73 -25.52 -18.68 -4.63
CA ASP A 73 -26.72 -18.85 -3.79
C ASP A 73 -26.78 -20.21 -3.05
N GLY A 74 -25.71 -21.02 -3.09
CA GLY A 74 -25.66 -22.38 -2.51
C GLY A 74 -24.36 -22.72 -1.77
N GLU A 75 -24.48 -23.24 -0.54
CA GLU A 75 -23.36 -23.57 0.36
C GLU A 75 -22.28 -24.50 -0.25
N ALA A 76 -22.67 -25.37 -1.19
CA ALA A 76 -21.76 -26.36 -1.77
C ALA A 76 -20.68 -25.74 -2.67
N ASP A 77 -20.98 -24.63 -3.34
CA ASP A 77 -20.05 -23.99 -4.27
C ASP A 77 -19.18 -22.93 -3.57
N SER A 78 -19.67 -22.34 -2.48
CA SER A 78 -18.89 -21.48 -1.59
C SER A 78 -17.69 -22.19 -0.97
N THR A 79 -17.86 -23.44 -0.52
CA THR A 79 -16.75 -24.24 0.04
C THR A 79 -15.68 -24.59 -1.00
N ARG A 80 -16.09 -24.83 -2.25
CA ARG A 80 -15.18 -25.10 -3.38
C ARG A 80 -14.35 -23.87 -3.75
N ALA A 81 -14.97 -22.69 -3.80
CA ALA A 81 -14.27 -21.43 -4.03
C ALA A 81 -13.27 -21.13 -2.90
N LEU A 82 -13.66 -21.37 -1.65
CA LEU A 82 -12.78 -21.18 -0.50
C LEU A 82 -11.61 -22.18 -0.48
N LEU A 83 -11.87 -23.44 -0.82
CA LEU A 83 -10.84 -24.48 -0.95
C LEU A 83 -9.87 -24.15 -2.09
N ALA A 84 -10.36 -23.67 -3.23
CA ALA A 84 -9.52 -23.27 -4.35
C ALA A 84 -8.65 -22.05 -4.00
N ALA A 85 -9.19 -21.06 -3.28
CA ALA A 85 -8.42 -19.93 -2.77
C ALA A 85 -7.34 -20.38 -1.76
N ALA A 86 -7.67 -21.29 -0.84
CA ALA A 86 -6.70 -21.85 0.09
C ALA A 86 -5.62 -22.68 -0.62
N ALA A 87 -6.00 -23.50 -1.59
CA ALA A 87 -5.06 -24.28 -2.39
C ALA A 87 -4.12 -23.38 -3.20
N PHE A 88 -4.64 -22.30 -3.79
CA PHE A 88 -3.85 -21.31 -4.50
C PHE A 88 -2.81 -20.63 -3.58
N LEU A 89 -3.20 -20.28 -2.36
CA LEU A 89 -2.29 -19.71 -1.36
C LEU A 89 -1.25 -20.69 -0.80
N ILE A 90 -1.54 -22.00 -0.79
CA ILE A 90 -0.63 -23.05 -0.30
C ILE A 90 0.33 -23.54 -1.40
N LEU A 91 -0.11 -23.53 -2.66
CA LEU A 91 0.64 -24.06 -3.81
C LEU A 91 1.57 -23.01 -4.47
N ARG A 92 1.44 -21.75 -4.06
CA ARG A 92 2.35 -20.66 -4.37
C ARG A 92 3.59 -20.71 -3.48
#